data_AF-W4G520-F1
#
_entry.id   AF-W4G520-F1
#
_cell.length_a   1.000
_cell.length_b   1.000
_cell.length_c   1.000
_cell.angle_alpha   90.00
_cell.angle_beta   90.00
_cell.angle_gamma   90.00
#
_symmetry.space_group_name_H-M   'P 1'
#
loop_
_entity.id
_entity.type
_entity.pdbx_description
1 polymer ?
#
loop_
_entity_poly.entity_id
_entity_poly.type
_entity_poly.pdbx_seq_one_letter_code
_entity_poly.pdbx_strand_id
1 'polypeptide(L)'
;MRLEECAGLAGCSNVDLLAWSSHLSTPIRVAAVPLGSTRELSNDSPPSDETAEQRLIRHQASVIDHFIDIGRRQEERLQALEEKLQTRAIPKRKETEVKVGQVMPNSKLKRQKQFHASKQKKYTSKHIVAYMKLFLPDGFVLDEDSQTFRDDMLSTEAAAEIAALEFLLSNNVQSKGTSAVLKALQGTHRLGHLNARIIHYCQLRASRVIDPPPPVSLNILDESN
;
A
#
# COMPACT_ATOMS: atom_id res chain seq x y z
N MET A 1 -10.13 -19.61 -31.89
CA MET A 1 -10.86 -18.57 -31.14
C MET A 1 -10.67 -17.28 -31.91
N ARG A 2 -11.70 -16.81 -32.61
CA ARG A 2 -11.60 -15.60 -33.43
C ARG A 2 -11.77 -14.38 -32.52
N LEU A 3 -10.98 -13.32 -32.73
CA LEU A 3 -11.01 -12.09 -31.93
C LEU A 3 -12.44 -11.50 -31.80
N GLU A 4 -13.26 -11.73 -32.82
CA GLU A 4 -14.67 -11.33 -32.92
C GLU A 4 -15.57 -12.02 -31.87
N GLU A 5 -15.32 -13.29 -31.54
CA GLU A 5 -16.08 -14.02 -30.50
C GLU A 5 -15.73 -13.52 -29.09
N CYS A 6 -14.46 -13.16 -28.86
CA CYS A 6 -14.01 -12.60 -27.59
C CYS A 6 -14.58 -11.19 -27.35
N ALA A 7 -14.70 -10.38 -28.40
CA ALA A 7 -15.28 -9.03 -28.30
C ALA A 7 -16.76 -9.07 -27.91
N GLY A 8 -17.53 -10.04 -28.44
CA GLY A 8 -18.93 -10.25 -28.08
C GLY A 8 -19.13 -10.63 -26.61
N LEU A 9 -18.23 -11.45 -26.04
CA LEU A 9 -18.26 -11.82 -24.63
C LEU A 9 -17.91 -10.66 -23.69
N ALA A 10 -17.08 -9.72 -24.15
CA ALA A 10 -16.71 -8.51 -23.42
C ALA A 10 -17.74 -7.38 -23.54
N GLY A 11 -18.83 -7.57 -24.32
CA GLY A 11 -19.84 -6.55 -24.56
C GLY A 11 -19.34 -5.36 -25.41
N CYS A 12 -18.18 -5.51 -26.07
CA CYS A 12 -17.61 -4.47 -26.91
C CYS A 12 -18.11 -4.65 -28.35
N SER A 13 -18.60 -3.57 -28.95
CA SER A 13 -19.04 -3.59 -30.35
C SER A 13 -17.84 -3.66 -31.29
N ASN A 14 -17.98 -4.33 -32.43
CA ASN A 14 -16.97 -4.31 -33.50
C ASN A 14 -16.66 -2.88 -33.99
N VAL A 15 -17.63 -1.96 -33.86
CA VAL A 15 -17.45 -0.54 -34.19
C VAL A 15 -16.43 0.13 -33.27
N ASP A 16 -16.46 -0.21 -31.97
CA ASP A 16 -15.48 0.31 -31.02
C ASP A 16 -14.09 -0.21 -31.39
N LEU A 17 -13.95 -1.51 -31.64
CA LEU A 17 -12.66 -2.12 -31.98
C LEU A 17 -12.04 -1.49 -33.24
N LEU A 18 -12.85 -1.18 -34.25
CA LEU A 18 -12.43 -0.46 -35.45
C LEU A 18 -12.08 1.01 -35.17
N ALA A 19 -12.81 1.70 -34.29
CA ALA A 19 -12.47 3.06 -33.88
C ALA A 19 -11.11 3.13 -33.18
N TRP A 20 -10.81 2.15 -32.32
CA TRP A 20 -9.51 2.01 -31.66
C TRP A 20 -8.38 1.73 -32.66
N SER A 21 -8.61 0.82 -33.62
CA SER A 21 -7.64 0.57 -34.70
C SER A 21 -7.37 1.81 -35.56
N SER A 22 -8.41 2.61 -35.83
CA SER A 22 -8.27 3.86 -36.57
C SER A 22 -7.45 4.89 -35.79
N HIS A 23 -7.61 4.98 -34.47
CA HIS A 23 -6.82 5.88 -33.62
C HIS A 23 -5.34 5.47 -33.54
N LEU A 24 -5.05 4.18 -33.63
CA LEU A 24 -3.67 3.68 -33.69
C LEU A 24 -3.05 3.83 -35.09
N SER A 25 -3.87 3.79 -36.14
CA SER A 25 -3.42 3.93 -37.53
C SER A 25 -3.31 5.38 -37.99
N THR A 26 -3.82 6.36 -37.24
CA THR A 26 -3.50 7.76 -37.50
C THR A 26 -2.04 8.02 -37.15
N PRO A 27 -1.15 8.29 -38.12
CA PRO A 27 0.18 8.75 -37.79
C PRO A 27 0.04 10.05 -37.00
N ILE A 28 0.74 10.14 -35.86
CA ILE A 28 0.96 11.41 -35.17
C ILE A 28 1.47 12.38 -36.23
N ARG A 29 0.61 13.32 -36.63
CA ARG A 29 1.03 14.45 -37.45
C ARG A 29 1.86 15.35 -36.56
N VAL A 30 3.17 15.10 -36.50
CA VAL A 30 4.11 16.18 -36.26
C VAL A 30 3.91 17.12 -37.45
N ALA A 31 3.20 18.21 -37.21
CA ALA A 31 2.94 19.22 -38.24
C ALA A 31 4.29 19.76 -38.70
N ALA A 32 4.78 19.24 -39.84
CA ALA A 32 5.80 19.88 -40.62
C ALA A 32 5.25 21.26 -41.03
N VAL A 33 5.91 22.29 -40.52
CA VAL A 33 5.65 23.70 -40.83
C VAL A 33 5.74 23.90 -42.34
N PRO A 34 4.68 24.40 -43.01
CA PRO A 34 4.82 24.94 -44.36
C PRO A 34 5.44 26.34 -44.25
N LEU A 35 6.63 26.49 -44.80
CA LEU A 35 7.27 27.78 -45.05
C LEU A 35 6.42 28.56 -46.07
N GLY A 36 5.83 29.67 -45.65
CA GLY A 36 4.99 30.51 -46.51
C GLY A 36 4.71 31.89 -45.94
N SER A 37 5.57 32.85 -46.29
CA SER A 37 5.32 34.29 -46.50
C SER A 37 4.74 35.16 -45.37
N THR A 38 5.65 35.94 -44.77
CA THR A 38 5.55 37.28 -44.17
C THR A 38 4.26 38.08 -44.40
N ARG A 39 3.60 38.55 -43.31
CA ARG A 39 3.19 39.97 -43.12
C ARG A 39 2.76 40.32 -41.67
N GLU A 40 3.56 41.21 -41.06
CA GLU A 40 3.22 42.33 -40.16
C GLU A 40 2.58 42.14 -38.75
N LEU A 41 3.40 42.49 -37.75
CA LEU A 41 3.13 43.37 -36.59
C LEU A 41 1.82 43.23 -35.80
N SER A 42 1.93 42.63 -34.62
CA SER A 42 1.38 43.21 -33.39
C SER A 42 2.12 42.68 -32.16
N ASN A 43 2.80 43.57 -31.44
CA ASN A 43 3.31 43.31 -30.10
C ASN A 43 2.11 43.24 -29.15
N ASP A 44 1.69 42.03 -28.81
CA ASP A 44 0.98 41.77 -27.56
C ASP A 44 1.49 40.43 -27.04
N SER A 45 2.36 40.47 -26.03
CA SER A 45 2.98 39.29 -25.44
C SER A 45 1.87 38.40 -24.85
N PRO A 46 1.67 37.17 -25.35
CA PRO A 46 0.77 36.22 -24.70
C PRO A 46 1.39 35.79 -23.35
N PRO A 47 0.59 35.49 -22.32
CA PRO A 47 1.12 34.98 -21.07
C PRO A 47 1.80 33.64 -21.36
N SER A 48 3.09 33.59 -21.05
CA SER A 48 4.02 32.46 -21.20
C SER A 48 3.31 31.13 -21.46
N ASP A 49 3.51 30.58 -22.67
CA ASP A 49 3.13 29.22 -23.00
C ASP A 49 3.82 28.30 -21.99
N GLU A 50 3.06 27.81 -21.01
CA GLU A 50 3.59 27.01 -19.93
C GLU A 50 4.09 25.70 -20.53
N THR A 51 5.41 25.60 -20.62
CA THR A 51 6.11 24.43 -21.17
C THR A 51 5.50 23.17 -20.56
N ALA A 52 5.34 22.10 -21.33
CA ALA A 52 4.79 20.85 -20.83
C ALA A 52 5.44 20.39 -19.49
N GLU A 53 6.72 20.72 -19.31
CA GLU A 53 7.48 20.55 -18.07
C GLU A 53 6.94 21.37 -16.90
N GLN A 54 6.61 22.65 -17.09
CA GLN A 54 6.04 23.49 -16.02
C GLN A 54 4.66 23.00 -15.60
N ARG A 55 3.84 22.50 -16.55
CA ARG A 55 2.57 21.84 -16.25
C ARG A 55 2.76 20.55 -15.45
N LEU A 56 3.76 19.74 -15.81
CA LEU A 56 4.12 18.53 -15.08
C LEU A 56 4.60 18.83 -13.66
N ILE A 57 5.47 19.83 -13.51
CA ILE A 57 5.99 20.28 -12.21
C ILE A 57 4.85 20.77 -11.31
N ARG A 58 3.92 21.58 -11.85
CA ARG A 58 2.74 22.03 -11.11
C ARG A 58 1.84 20.88 -10.69
N HIS A 59 1.59 19.93 -11.60
CA HIS A 59 0.79 18.77 -11.28
C HIS A 59 1.44 17.93 -10.17
N GLN A 60 2.75 17.68 -10.27
CA GLN A 60 3.51 16.96 -9.24
C GLN A 60 3.47 17.70 -7.89
N ALA A 61 3.66 19.02 -7.88
CA ALA A 61 3.53 19.82 -6.66
C ALA A 61 2.13 19.71 -6.04
N SER A 62 1.08 19.80 -6.86
CA SER A 62 -0.30 19.64 -6.40
C SER A 62 -0.59 18.24 -5.83
N VAL A 63 -0.02 17.20 -6.43
CA VAL A 63 -0.13 15.82 -5.94
C VAL A 63 0.60 15.67 -4.59
N ILE A 64 1.79 16.26 -4.45
CA ILE A 64 2.55 16.27 -3.19
C ILE A 64 1.75 16.98 -2.09
N ASP A 65 1.20 18.16 -2.37
CA ASP A 65 0.37 18.90 -1.41
C ASP A 65 -0.85 18.09 -0.99
N HIS A 66 -1.48 17.39 -1.95
CA HIS A 66 -2.61 16.51 -1.65
C HIS A 66 -2.23 15.35 -0.73
N PHE A 67 -1.07 14.73 -0.96
CA PHE A 67 -0.56 13.68 -0.07
C PHE A 67 -0.22 14.20 1.33
N ILE A 68 0.35 15.41 1.43
CA ILE A 68 0.62 16.07 2.71
C ILE A 68 -0.69 16.32 3.47
N ASP A 69 -1.73 16.78 2.78
CA ASP A 69 -3.04 17.04 3.40
C ASP A 69 -3.76 15.76 3.82
N ILE A 70 -3.69 14.69 3.02
CA ILE A 70 -4.19 13.37 3.43
C ILE A 70 -3.44 12.90 4.68
N GLY A 71 -2.11 13.00 4.70
CA GLY A 71 -1.30 12.61 5.85
C GLY A 71 -1.69 13.38 7.12
N ARG A 72 -1.84 14.70 7.01
CA ARG A 72 -2.29 15.57 8.11
C ARG A 72 -3.69 15.20 8.60
N ARG A 73 -4.64 14.99 7.69
CA ARG A 73 -6.02 14.59 8.04
C ARG A 73 -6.06 13.21 8.69
N GLN A 74 -5.21 12.28 8.26
CA GLN A 74 -5.10 10.97 8.91
C GLN A 74 -4.54 11.10 10.33
N GLU A 75 -3.57 11.99 10.55
CA GLU A 75 -3.01 12.28 11.87
C GLU A 75 -4.04 12.95 12.80
N GLU A 76 -4.81 13.91 12.32
CA GLU A 76 -5.91 14.53 13.07
C GLU A 76 -7.00 13.52 13.45
N ARG A 77 -7.41 12.66 12.50
CA ARG A 77 -8.39 11.60 12.76
C ARG A 77 -7.88 10.61 13.80
N LEU A 78 -6.58 10.31 13.77
CA LEU A 78 -5.93 9.46 14.75
C LEU A 78 -5.90 10.11 16.14
N GLN A 79 -5.56 11.40 16.20
CA GLN A 79 -5.55 12.17 17.44
C GLN A 79 -6.96 12.30 18.04
N ALA A 80 -7.98 12.59 17.23
CA ALA A 80 -9.37 12.66 17.68
C ALA A 80 -9.87 11.30 18.22
N LEU A 81 -9.46 10.18 17.60
CA LEU A 81 -9.76 8.84 18.13
C LEU A 81 -9.05 8.60 19.48
N GLU A 82 -7.81 9.06 19.63
CA GLU A 82 -7.06 8.98 20.88
C GLU A 82 -7.71 9.81 22.00
N GLU A 83 -8.12 11.04 21.70
CA GLU A 83 -8.84 11.90 22.64
C GLU A 83 -10.20 11.30 23.06
N LYS A 84 -10.92 10.68 22.13
CA LYS A 84 -12.18 9.95 22.42
C LYS A 84 -11.96 8.72 23.31
N LEU A 85 -10.82 8.03 23.17
CA LEU A 85 -10.47 6.91 24.06
C LEU A 85 -10.03 7.40 25.45
N GLN A 86 -9.32 8.53 25.52
CA GLN A 86 -8.85 9.11 26.77
C GLN A 86 -9.99 9.73 27.60
N THR A 87 -10.96 10.36 26.94
CA THR A 87 -12.15 10.95 27.60
C THR A 87 -13.15 9.90 28.07
N ARG A 88 -13.24 8.73 27.40
CA ARG A 88 -14.06 7.59 27.85
C ARG A 88 -13.48 6.88 29.09
N ALA A 89 -12.21 7.10 29.41
CA ALA A 89 -11.51 6.47 30.53
C ALA A 89 -11.67 7.17 31.89
N ILE A 90 -12.50 8.22 32.00
CA ILE A 90 -12.76 8.91 33.28
C ILE A 90 -14.20 8.66 33.73
N PRO A 91 -14.46 7.79 34.74
CA PRO A 91 -15.71 7.83 35.46
C PRO A 91 -15.76 9.10 36.30
N LYS A 92 -16.80 9.92 36.10
CA LYS A 92 -17.15 11.04 36.99
C LYS A 92 -17.33 10.50 38.42
N ARG A 93 -16.42 10.86 39.34
CA ARG A 93 -16.68 10.78 40.78
C ARG A 93 -16.43 12.17 41.39
N LYS A 94 -17.45 12.64 42.12
CA LYS A 94 -17.50 13.90 42.87
C LYS A 94 -16.61 13.82 44.11
N GLU A 95 -16.13 15.00 44.52
CA GLU A 95 -15.64 15.40 45.88
C GLU A 95 -14.36 14.69 46.40
N THR A 96 -13.39 15.32 47.09
CA THR A 96 -13.26 16.61 47.81
C THR A 96 -11.77 17.01 47.87
N GLU A 97 -11.49 18.30 48.13
CA GLU A 97 -10.17 18.90 48.41
C GLU A 97 -9.30 18.15 49.43
N VAL A 98 -7.99 18.01 49.14
CA VAL A 98 -6.88 18.39 50.05
C VAL A 98 -5.65 18.76 49.19
N LYS A 99 -5.09 19.96 49.44
CA LYS A 99 -3.82 20.46 48.88
C LYS A 99 -2.61 19.74 49.48
N VAL A 100 -1.56 19.53 48.67
CA VAL A 100 -0.15 19.92 48.91
C VAL A 100 0.78 19.08 48.01
N GLY A 101 1.73 19.76 47.36
CA GLY A 101 2.95 19.13 46.84
C GLY A 101 3.12 19.19 45.32
N GLN A 102 3.79 20.24 44.84
CA GLN A 102 4.41 20.27 43.51
C GLN A 102 5.41 19.13 43.33
N VAL A 103 5.16 18.22 42.38
CA VAL A 103 6.17 17.64 41.48
C VAL A 103 5.47 17.36 40.14
N MET A 104 5.86 18.06 39.08
CA MET A 104 5.41 17.76 37.72
C MET A 104 5.84 16.33 37.32
N PRO A 105 4.93 15.46 36.84
CA PRO A 105 5.33 14.13 36.45
C PRO A 105 5.85 14.11 35.01
N ASN A 106 7.13 13.78 34.88
CA ASN A 106 7.86 13.52 33.62
C ASN A 106 7.39 12.22 32.90
N SER A 107 6.11 11.85 33.09
CA SER A 107 5.53 10.56 32.70
C SER A 107 4.80 10.58 31.36
N LYS A 108 4.47 11.77 30.83
CA LYS A 108 3.72 11.91 29.57
C LYS A 108 4.59 11.63 28.33
N LEU A 109 5.83 12.12 28.30
CA LEU A 109 6.73 11.89 27.17
C LEU A 109 7.19 10.42 27.06
N LYS A 110 7.34 9.73 28.20
CA LYS A 110 7.76 8.32 28.25
C LYS A 110 6.66 7.37 27.78
N ARG A 111 5.39 7.64 28.12
CA ARG A 111 4.23 6.85 27.65
C ARG A 111 4.03 7.01 26.14
N GLN A 112 4.17 8.21 25.59
CA GLN A 112 4.00 8.46 24.16
C GLN A 112 5.10 7.75 23.32
N LYS A 113 6.38 7.85 23.71
CA LYS A 113 7.48 7.16 23.01
C LYS A 113 7.33 5.62 23.01
N GLN A 114 6.87 5.06 24.13
CA GLN A 114 6.64 3.63 24.28
C GLN A 114 5.38 3.15 23.51
N PHE A 115 4.37 4.01 23.36
CA PHE A 115 3.17 3.72 22.58
C PHE A 115 3.42 3.75 21.06
N HIS A 116 4.15 4.75 20.56
CA HIS A 116 4.54 4.78 19.14
C HIS A 116 5.50 3.63 18.78
N ALA A 117 6.50 3.33 19.62
CA ALA A 117 7.40 2.21 19.39
C ALA A 117 6.68 0.84 19.42
N SER A 118 5.67 0.66 20.28
CA SER A 118 4.87 -0.58 20.33
C SER A 118 3.88 -0.68 19.16
N LYS A 119 3.31 0.43 18.68
CA LYS A 119 2.49 0.47 17.46
C LYS A 119 3.32 0.16 16.20
N GLN A 120 4.52 0.74 16.07
CA GLN A 120 5.43 0.47 14.96
C GLN A 120 5.85 -1.01 14.93
N LYS A 121 6.20 -1.59 16.08
CA LYS A 121 6.50 -3.02 16.20
C LYS A 121 5.33 -3.90 15.74
N LYS A 122 4.10 -3.57 16.12
CA LYS A 122 2.90 -4.32 15.68
C LYS A 122 2.70 -4.25 14.16
N TYR A 123 2.87 -3.08 13.55
CA TYR A 123 2.78 -2.91 12.09
C TYR A 123 3.86 -3.72 11.37
N THR A 124 5.11 -3.64 11.83
CA THR A 124 6.22 -4.39 11.22
C THR A 124 6.02 -5.90 11.33
N SER A 125 5.55 -6.39 12.48
CA SER A 125 5.24 -7.81 12.65
C SER A 125 4.15 -8.28 11.70
N LYS A 126 3.06 -7.51 11.53
CA LYS A 126 2.01 -7.86 10.56
C LYS A 126 2.52 -7.97 9.13
N HIS A 127 3.40 -7.06 8.72
CA HIS A 127 3.97 -7.08 7.37
C HIS A 127 4.89 -8.27 7.16
N ILE A 128 5.77 -8.55 8.14
CA ILE A 128 6.66 -9.70 8.07
C ILE A 128 5.86 -11.00 8.04
N VAL A 129 4.83 -11.14 8.89
CA VAL A 129 3.95 -12.32 8.87
C VAL A 129 3.23 -12.46 7.53
N ALA A 130 2.77 -11.37 6.93
CA ALA A 130 2.16 -11.41 5.59
C ALA A 130 3.15 -11.92 4.53
N TYR A 131 4.41 -11.47 4.57
CA TYR A 131 5.46 -12.00 3.70
C TYR A 131 5.77 -13.47 4.01
N MET A 132 5.92 -13.85 5.28
CA MET A 132 6.21 -15.24 5.71
C MET A 132 5.16 -16.23 5.19
N LYS A 133 3.89 -15.84 5.16
CA LYS A 133 2.81 -16.68 4.61
C LYS A 133 3.01 -17.06 3.14
N LEU A 134 3.76 -16.28 2.35
CA LEU A 134 4.07 -16.57 0.95
C LEU A 134 5.05 -17.74 0.78
N PHE A 135 5.76 -18.11 1.84
CA PHE A 135 6.76 -19.19 1.84
C PHE A 135 6.16 -20.54 2.25
N LEU A 136 4.87 -20.57 2.58
CA LEU A 136 4.15 -21.80 2.90
C LEU A 136 3.68 -22.47 1.59
N PRO A 137 4.06 -23.74 1.34
CA PRO A 137 3.76 -24.42 0.09
C PRO A 137 2.25 -24.62 -0.12
N ASP A 138 1.50 -24.92 0.94
CA ASP A 138 0.05 -25.14 0.87
C ASP A 138 -0.76 -23.90 1.30
N GLY A 139 -0.08 -22.78 1.54
CA GLY A 139 -0.64 -21.61 2.18
C GLY A 139 -0.75 -21.76 3.69
N PHE A 140 -1.55 -20.90 4.33
CA PHE A 140 -1.74 -20.92 5.78
C PHE A 140 -3.06 -21.61 6.12
N VAL A 141 -2.98 -22.87 6.55
CA VAL A 141 -4.13 -23.71 6.92
C VAL A 141 -3.91 -24.17 8.34
N LEU A 142 -4.83 -23.80 9.22
CA LEU A 142 -4.87 -24.35 10.57
C LEU A 142 -6.29 -24.83 10.83
N ASP A 143 -6.38 -26.05 11.36
CA ASP A 143 -7.64 -26.63 11.80
C ASP A 143 -7.88 -26.23 13.25
N GLU A 144 -8.85 -25.34 13.48
CA GLU A 144 -9.14 -24.78 14.81
C GLU A 144 -9.70 -25.85 15.77
N ASP A 145 -10.26 -26.92 15.22
CA ASP A 145 -10.80 -28.05 15.99
C ASP A 145 -9.74 -29.12 16.32
N SER A 146 -8.51 -28.98 15.80
CA SER A 146 -7.43 -29.92 16.04
C SER A 146 -6.86 -29.79 17.46
N GLN A 147 -6.69 -30.93 18.13
CA GLN A 147 -6.03 -31.01 19.44
C GLN A 147 -4.55 -30.54 19.38
N THR A 148 -3.93 -30.62 18.20
CA THR A 148 -2.54 -30.17 17.95
C THR A 148 -2.47 -28.77 17.35
N PHE A 149 -3.59 -28.01 17.28
CA PHE A 149 -3.64 -26.67 16.67
C PHE A 149 -2.47 -25.75 17.08
N ARG A 150 -2.12 -25.73 18.37
CA ARG A 150 -1.02 -24.91 18.90
C ARG A 150 0.34 -25.34 18.36
N ASP A 151 0.57 -26.65 18.29
CA ASP A 151 1.83 -27.23 17.83
C ASP A 151 1.95 -27.09 16.31
N ASP A 152 0.86 -27.30 15.57
CA ASP A 152 0.77 -27.11 14.13
C ASP A 152 1.00 -25.63 13.75
N MET A 153 0.44 -24.70 14.52
CA MET A 153 0.67 -23.26 14.35
C MET A 153 2.14 -22.90 14.54
N LEU A 154 2.76 -23.37 15.62
CA LEU A 154 4.18 -23.10 15.92
C LEU A 154 5.10 -23.72 14.88
N SER A 155 4.82 -24.95 14.46
CA SER A 155 5.57 -25.66 13.41
C SER A 155 5.47 -24.92 12.07
N THR A 156 4.25 -24.48 11.70
CA THR A 156 4.00 -23.72 10.48
C THR A 156 4.71 -22.35 10.52
N GLU A 157 4.68 -21.66 11.66
CA GLU A 157 5.38 -20.39 11.83
C GLU A 157 6.90 -20.56 11.70
N ALA A 158 7.48 -21.57 12.36
CA ALA A 158 8.90 -21.87 12.30
C ALA A 158 9.33 -22.26 10.88
N ALA A 159 8.55 -23.10 10.18
CA ALA A 159 8.81 -23.48 8.80
C ALA A 159 8.78 -22.26 7.86
N ALA A 160 7.78 -21.37 8.03
CA ALA A 160 7.69 -20.14 7.26
C ALA A 160 8.87 -19.19 7.53
N GLU A 161 9.33 -19.09 8.78
CA GLU A 161 10.48 -18.26 9.15
C GLU A 161 11.77 -18.78 8.51
N ILE A 162 12.03 -20.08 8.63
CA ILE A 162 13.20 -20.74 8.03
C ILE A 162 13.23 -20.51 6.52
N ALA A 163 12.11 -20.76 5.83
CA ALA A 163 12.02 -20.60 4.38
C ALA A 163 12.18 -19.13 3.94
N ALA A 164 11.68 -18.17 4.73
CA ALA A 164 11.86 -16.74 4.47
C ALA A 164 13.33 -16.32 4.62
N LEU A 165 14.01 -16.81 5.67
CA LEU A 165 15.42 -16.53 5.90
C LEU A 165 16.33 -17.16 4.84
N GLU A 166 16.07 -18.40 4.45
CA GLU A 166 16.83 -19.09 3.39
C GLU A 166 16.72 -18.37 2.03
N PHE A 167 15.53 -17.88 1.71
CA PHE A 167 15.34 -17.04 0.53
C PHE A 167 16.11 -15.71 0.63
N LEU A 168 16.08 -15.03 1.77
CA LEU A 168 16.83 -13.80 1.96
C LEU A 168 18.34 -14.03 1.83
N LEU A 169 18.85 -15.13 2.38
CA LEU A 169 20.24 -15.54 2.21
C LEU A 169 20.60 -15.77 0.74
N SER A 170 19.73 -16.46 -0.01
CA SER A 170 19.89 -16.67 -1.46
C SER A 170 19.89 -15.36 -2.26
N ASN A 171 19.26 -14.31 -1.72
CA ASN A 171 19.26 -12.95 -2.29
C ASN A 171 20.35 -12.04 -1.69
N ASN A 172 21.39 -12.60 -1.05
CA ASN A 172 22.53 -11.89 -0.42
C ASN A 172 22.16 -10.98 0.76
N VAL A 173 21.07 -11.26 1.48
CA VAL A 173 20.67 -10.52 2.69
C VAL A 173 20.95 -11.37 3.92
N GLN A 174 21.87 -10.92 4.78
CA GLN A 174 22.28 -11.64 6.01
C GLN A 174 21.69 -11.06 7.31
N SER A 175 20.85 -10.03 7.22
CA SER A 175 20.33 -9.36 8.41
C SER A 175 19.28 -10.20 9.14
N LYS A 176 19.44 -10.34 10.46
CA LYS A 176 18.48 -11.00 11.38
C LYS A 176 17.54 -10.01 12.10
N GLY A 177 17.77 -8.70 11.95
CA GLY A 177 16.95 -7.69 12.60
C GLY A 177 15.60 -7.51 11.91
N THR A 178 14.49 -7.53 12.65
CA THR A 178 13.11 -7.42 12.16
C THR A 178 12.90 -6.29 11.15
N SER A 179 13.41 -5.08 11.43
CA SER A 179 13.27 -3.92 10.54
C SER A 179 14.08 -4.05 9.25
N ALA A 180 15.26 -4.67 9.32
CA ALA A 180 16.11 -4.88 8.16
C ALA A 180 15.64 -6.07 7.31
N VAL A 181 15.10 -7.12 7.94
CA VAL A 181 14.37 -8.21 7.26
C VAL A 181 13.19 -7.65 6.48
N LEU A 182 12.36 -6.79 7.10
CA LEU A 182 11.24 -6.16 6.40
C LEU A 182 11.70 -5.29 5.22
N LYS A 183 12.74 -4.47 5.41
CA LYS A 183 13.30 -3.66 4.31
C LYS A 183 13.83 -4.52 3.17
N ALA A 184 14.49 -5.63 3.48
CA ALA A 184 15.00 -6.56 2.48
C ALA A 184 13.85 -7.23 1.71
N LEU A 185 12.82 -7.70 2.41
CA LEU A 185 11.61 -8.27 1.79
C LEU A 185 10.94 -7.27 0.86
N GLN A 186 10.76 -6.01 1.30
CA GLN A 186 10.24 -4.93 0.46
C GLN A 186 11.12 -4.67 -0.77
N GLY A 187 12.45 -4.70 -0.62
CA GLY A 187 13.39 -4.59 -1.73
C GLY A 187 13.25 -5.72 -2.75
N THR A 188 13.22 -6.98 -2.28
CA THR A 188 13.04 -8.16 -3.15
C THR A 188 11.66 -8.19 -3.82
N HIS A 189 10.63 -7.62 -3.17
CA HIS A 189 9.30 -7.47 -3.76
C HIS A 189 9.32 -6.46 -4.91
N ARG A 190 9.95 -5.28 -4.72
CA ARG A 190 10.10 -4.27 -5.77
C ARG A 190 10.88 -4.80 -6.98
N LEU A 191 11.84 -5.69 -6.76
CA LEU A 191 12.58 -6.38 -7.81
C LEU A 191 11.78 -7.52 -8.49
N GLY A 192 10.58 -7.83 -7.99
CA GLY A 192 9.70 -8.86 -8.53
C GLY A 192 10.04 -10.29 -8.14
N HIS A 193 11.05 -10.52 -7.29
CA HIS A 193 11.51 -11.87 -6.92
C HIS A 193 10.47 -12.65 -6.09
N LEU A 194 9.48 -11.94 -5.51
CA LEU A 194 8.37 -12.54 -4.76
C LEU A 194 7.11 -12.75 -5.61
N ASN A 195 7.06 -12.28 -6.86
CA ASN A 195 5.83 -12.28 -7.67
C ASN A 195 5.28 -13.68 -7.91
N ALA A 196 6.14 -14.65 -8.22
CA ALA A 196 5.72 -16.05 -8.42
C ALA A 196 5.05 -16.63 -7.17
N ARG A 197 5.61 -16.34 -5.98
CA ARG A 197 5.05 -16.77 -4.70
C ARG A 197 3.76 -16.04 -4.36
N ILE A 198 3.66 -14.75 -4.68
CA ILE A 198 2.42 -13.97 -4.51
C ILE A 198 1.31 -14.55 -5.38
N ILE A 199 1.58 -14.81 -6.66
CA ILE A 199 0.62 -15.42 -7.59
C ILE A 199 0.17 -16.79 -7.06
N HIS A 200 1.12 -17.65 -6.68
CA HIS A 200 0.82 -18.98 -6.15
C HIS A 200 -0.04 -18.92 -4.87
N TYR A 201 0.31 -18.05 -3.93
CA TYR A 201 -0.46 -17.86 -2.70
C TYR A 201 -1.88 -17.34 -2.98
N CYS A 202 -2.04 -16.42 -3.93
CA CYS A 202 -3.35 -15.95 -4.38
C CYS A 202 -4.18 -17.08 -5.01
N GLN A 203 -3.58 -17.95 -5.81
CA GLN A 203 -4.25 -19.11 -6.40
C GLN A 203 -4.72 -20.10 -5.33
N LEU A 204 -3.86 -20.43 -4.35
CA LEU A 204 -4.21 -21.31 -3.24
C LEU A 204 -5.35 -20.76 -2.38
N ARG A 205 -5.41 -19.43 -2.21
CA ARG A 205 -6.53 -18.78 -1.53
C ARG A 205 -7.81 -18.86 -2.35
N ALA A 206 -7.74 -18.61 -3.65
CA ALA A 206 -8.89 -18.65 -4.55
C ALA A 206 -9.48 -20.06 -4.68
N SER A 207 -8.64 -21.10 -4.73
CA SER A 207 -9.08 -22.50 -4.82
C SER A 207 -9.72 -23.03 -3.53
N ARG A 208 -9.52 -22.36 -2.39
CA ARG A 208 -10.09 -22.73 -1.08
C ARG A 208 -11.39 -21.99 -0.74
N VAL A 209 -11.91 -21.13 -1.63
CA VAL A 209 -13.15 -20.38 -1.38
C VAL A 209 -14.36 -21.34 -1.42
N ILE A 210 -14.84 -21.70 -0.24
CA ILE A 210 -16.26 -21.81 0.04
C ILE A 210 -16.75 -20.34 0.14
N ASP A 211 -17.58 -19.89 -0.80
CA ASP A 211 -18.06 -18.48 -0.94
C ASP A 211 -19.25 -18.19 0.02
N PRO A 212 -19.56 -16.95 0.49
CA PRO A 212 -19.32 -15.63 -0.10
C PRO A 212 -18.27 -14.74 0.61
N PRO A 213 -17.78 -13.67 -0.05
CA PRO A 213 -16.75 -12.78 0.48
C PRO A 213 -17.33 -11.81 1.52
N PRO A 214 -16.73 -11.64 2.71
CA PRO A 214 -17.02 -10.49 3.56
C PRO A 214 -16.42 -9.21 2.95
N PRO A 215 -17.13 -8.08 3.03
CA PRO A 215 -16.65 -6.81 2.51
C PRO A 215 -15.46 -6.29 3.35
N VAL A 216 -14.38 -5.96 2.66
CA VAL A 216 -13.30 -5.06 3.12
C VAL A 216 -12.52 -5.54 4.35
N SER A 217 -11.41 -6.26 4.12
CA SER A 217 -10.18 -6.24 4.96
C SER A 217 -9.18 -7.25 4.40
N LEU A 218 -8.19 -6.83 3.59
CA LEU A 218 -6.87 -7.48 3.38
C LEU A 218 -6.29 -7.20 1.97
N ASN A 219 -6.14 -5.93 1.61
CA ASN A 219 -5.22 -5.52 0.54
C ASN A 219 -4.14 -4.63 1.16
N ILE A 220 -3.20 -5.25 1.89
CA ILE A 220 -2.00 -4.55 2.41
C ILE A 220 -0.82 -4.71 1.43
N LEU A 221 -0.92 -5.63 0.47
CA LEU A 221 0.12 -5.90 -0.52
C LEU A 221 -0.04 -5.10 -1.83
N ASP A 222 -1.19 -4.43 -2.02
CA ASP A 222 -1.54 -3.71 -3.24
C ASP A 222 -1.19 -2.20 -3.17
N GLU A 223 -0.94 -1.67 -1.97
CA GLU A 223 -0.65 -0.24 -1.74
C GLU A 223 0.85 0.07 -1.72
N SER A 224 1.60 -0.41 -2.70
CA SER A 224 3.01 -0.03 -2.89
C SER A 224 3.40 -0.14 -4.36
N ASN A 225 2.75 0.68 -5.19
CA ASN A 225 3.25 1.08 -6.50
C ASN A 225 3.72 2.54 -6.39
#